data_AF-A0A3B3ZZ15-F1
#
_entry.id   AF-A0A3B3ZZ15-F1
#
_cell.length_a   1.000
_cell.length_b   1.000
_cell.length_c   1.000
_cell.angle_alpha   90.00
_cell.angle_beta   90.00
_cell.angle_gamma   90.00
#
_symmetry.space_group_name_H-M   'P 1'
#
loop_
_entity.id
_entity.type
_entity.pdbx_description
1 polymer ?
#
loop_
_entity_poly.entity_id
_entity_poly.type
_entity_poly.pdbx_seq_one_letter_code
_entity_poly.pdbx_strand_id
1 'polypeptide(L)'
;MEQCDSLSSFSPFELRMLIRAGDPRIKTTTGLQANVVVLPSLLSKDFEEFCRNNVAPLPLLYVSKPGEMTCKPLAQHADIR
;
A
#
# COMPACT_ATOMS: atom_id res chain seq x y z
N MET A 1 -22.36 -24.45 8.64
CA MET A 1 -21.45 -24.66 7.49
C MET A 1 -20.86 -23.29 7.18
N GLU A 2 -19.68 -22.97 7.71
CA GLU A 2 -19.00 -21.73 7.36
C GLU A 2 -18.45 -21.88 5.96
N GLN A 3 -19.02 -21.16 5.01
CA GLN A 3 -18.50 -21.07 3.66
C GLN A 3 -17.24 -20.20 3.75
N CYS A 4 -16.08 -20.84 3.77
CA CYS A 4 -14.79 -20.16 3.71
C CYS A 4 -14.66 -19.60 2.29
N ASP A 5 -15.21 -18.41 2.05
CA ASP A 5 -15.01 -17.71 0.79
C ASP A 5 -13.49 -17.57 0.56
N SER A 6 -13.04 -18.11 -0.57
CA SER A 6 -11.62 -18.08 -0.93
C SER A 6 -11.16 -16.64 -1.03
N LEU A 7 -10.11 -16.24 -0.30
CA LEU A 7 -9.55 -14.89 -0.34
C LEU A 7 -9.20 -14.43 -1.77
N SER A 8 -8.97 -15.38 -2.68
CA SER A 8 -8.67 -15.12 -4.09
C SER A 8 -9.83 -14.53 -4.90
N SER A 9 -11.08 -14.62 -4.44
CA SER A 9 -12.24 -14.07 -5.18
C SER A 9 -12.50 -12.59 -4.85
N PHE A 10 -11.86 -12.05 -3.82
CA PHE A 10 -12.02 -10.67 -3.42
C PHE A 10 -11.20 -9.72 -4.30
N SER A 11 -11.77 -8.56 -4.59
CA SER A 11 -11.06 -7.45 -5.19
C SER A 11 -9.97 -6.90 -4.24
N PRO A 12 -8.94 -6.21 -4.76
CA PRO A 12 -7.94 -5.56 -3.93
C PRO A 12 -8.53 -4.57 -2.91
N PHE A 13 -9.65 -3.94 -3.23
CA PHE A 13 -10.35 -3.04 -2.30
C PHE A 13 -10.94 -3.80 -1.12
N GLU A 14 -11.67 -4.89 -1.37
CA GLU A 14 -12.27 -5.72 -0.33
C GLU A 14 -11.21 -6.36 0.56
N LEU A 15 -10.11 -6.84 -0.04
CA LEU A 15 -8.97 -7.36 0.73
C LEU A 15 -8.38 -6.32 1.68
N ARG A 16 -8.20 -5.06 1.23
CA ARG A 16 -7.74 -3.97 2.12
C ARG A 16 -8.72 -3.68 3.25
N MET A 17 -10.04 -3.81 3.01
CA MET A 17 -11.04 -3.63 4.06
C MET A 17 -10.97 -4.76 5.11
N LEU A 18 -10.77 -6.01 4.68
CA LEU A 18 -10.57 -7.14 5.60
C LEU A 18 -9.30 -6.97 6.44
N ILE A 19 -8.20 -6.48 5.83
CA ILE A 19 -6.96 -6.15 6.55
C ILE A 19 -7.22 -5.12 7.66
N ARG A 20 -7.95 -4.03 7.35
CA ARG A 20 -8.30 -3.00 8.33
C ARG A 20 -9.20 -3.51 9.44
N ALA A 21 -10.08 -4.46 9.13
CA ALA A 21 -10.94 -5.11 10.11
C ALA A 21 -10.17 -6.12 11.01
N GLY A 22 -8.90 -6.40 10.70
CA GLY A 22 -8.09 -7.37 11.43
C GLY A 22 -8.51 -8.81 11.19
N ASP A 23 -9.03 -9.13 9.99
CA ASP A 23 -9.49 -10.48 9.67
C ASP A 23 -8.33 -11.49 9.78
N PRO A 24 -8.42 -12.49 10.69
CA PRO A 24 -7.32 -13.40 10.98
C PRO A 24 -7.01 -14.38 9.83
N ARG A 25 -7.88 -14.46 8.81
CA ARG A 25 -7.64 -15.26 7.60
C ARG A 25 -6.57 -14.62 6.72
N ILE A 26 -6.39 -13.30 6.79
CA ILE A 26 -5.40 -12.59 5.98
C ILE A 26 -4.02 -12.72 6.65
N LYS A 27 -3.23 -13.69 6.22
CA LYS A 27 -1.83 -13.88 6.67
C LYS A 27 -0.81 -13.30 5.71
N THR A 28 -1.12 -13.35 4.43
CA THR A 28 -0.26 -12.90 3.33
C THR A 28 -1.14 -12.38 2.21
N THR A 29 -0.77 -11.26 1.60
CA THR A 29 -1.41 -10.77 0.38
C THR A 29 -0.70 -11.33 -0.85
N THR A 30 -1.45 -11.60 -1.92
CA THR A 30 -0.93 -12.10 -3.21
C THR A 30 -1.23 -11.09 -4.33
N GLY A 31 -0.43 -11.10 -5.40
CA GLY A 31 -0.63 -10.24 -6.58
C GLY A 31 0.38 -9.10 -6.66
N LEU A 32 0.02 -8.03 -7.40
CA LEU A 32 0.86 -6.83 -7.47
C LEU A 32 0.79 -6.06 -6.15
N GLN A 33 1.95 -5.89 -5.53
CA GLN A 33 2.12 -5.20 -4.26
C GLN A 33 3.16 -4.10 -4.41
N ALA A 34 3.10 -3.11 -3.53
CA ALA A 34 4.09 -2.04 -3.44
C ALA A 34 4.58 -1.92 -2.00
N ASN A 35 5.84 -1.56 -1.85
CA ASN A 35 6.40 -1.18 -0.57
C ASN A 35 5.95 0.24 -0.22
N VAL A 36 5.78 0.53 1.07
CA VAL A 36 5.41 1.84 1.58
C VAL A 36 6.47 2.30 2.58
N VAL A 37 6.91 3.56 2.44
CA VAL A 37 7.81 4.22 3.40
C VAL A 37 7.13 5.50 3.86
N VAL A 38 7.02 5.67 5.18
CA VAL A 38 6.48 6.87 5.82
C VAL A 38 7.59 7.52 6.61
N LEU A 39 7.85 8.81 6.34
CA LEU A 39 8.96 9.54 6.94
C LEU A 39 8.54 10.99 7.27
N PRO A 40 9.23 11.66 8.22
CA PRO A 40 9.02 13.09 8.48
C PRO A 40 9.22 13.94 7.21
N SER A 41 8.43 15.02 7.08
CA SER A 41 8.47 15.89 5.90
C SER A 41 9.84 16.53 5.65
N LEU A 42 10.65 16.70 6.69
CA LEU A 42 12.01 17.23 6.56
C LEU A 42 12.92 16.33 5.72
N LEU A 43 12.69 15.02 5.72
CA LEU A 43 13.51 14.02 5.03
C LEU A 43 12.92 13.61 3.67
N SER A 44 11.71 14.06 3.33
CA SER A 44 10.97 13.51 2.19
C SER A 44 11.60 13.81 0.84
N LYS A 45 12.16 15.01 0.67
CA LYS A 45 12.82 15.42 -0.58
C LYS A 45 14.12 14.66 -0.81
N ASP A 46 14.94 14.53 0.24
CA ASP A 46 16.21 13.80 0.17
C ASP A 46 15.96 12.32 -0.16
N PHE A 47 14.93 11.71 0.44
CA PHE A 47 14.56 10.33 0.13
C PHE A 47 13.98 10.17 -1.29
N GLU A 48 13.19 11.14 -1.76
CA GLU A 48 12.70 11.13 -3.14
C GLU A 48 13.87 11.18 -4.15
N GLU A 49 14.84 12.06 -3.92
CA GLU A 49 16.05 12.15 -4.75
C GLU A 49 16.88 10.87 -4.67
N PHE A 50 17.03 10.30 -3.48
CA PHE A 50 17.70 9.00 -3.29
C PHE A 50 17.03 7.89 -4.11
N CYS A 51 15.70 7.80 -4.12
CA CYS A 51 14.97 6.84 -4.96
C CYS A 51 15.20 7.11 -6.45
N ARG A 52 15.15 8.37 -6.90
CA ARG A 52 15.37 8.74 -8.31
C ARG A 52 16.79 8.43 -8.78
N ASN A 53 17.78 8.50 -7.89
CA ASN A 53 19.16 8.09 -8.18
C ASN A 53 19.36 6.56 -8.13
N ASN A 54 18.37 5.80 -7.64
CA ASN A 54 18.42 4.35 -7.44
C ASN A 54 17.18 3.66 -8.02
N VAL A 55 16.82 3.96 -9.28
CA VAL A 55 15.55 3.53 -9.90
C VAL A 55 15.35 2.01 -9.91
N ALA A 56 16.40 1.22 -10.15
CA ALA A 56 16.29 -0.24 -10.21
C ALA A 56 15.90 -0.87 -8.86
N PRO A 57 16.59 -0.59 -7.74
CA PRO A 57 16.19 -1.11 -6.44
C PRO A 57 15.02 -0.36 -5.78
N LEU A 58 14.79 0.92 -6.14
CA LEU A 58 13.78 1.79 -5.52
C LEU A 58 12.87 2.43 -6.59
N PRO A 59 12.07 1.62 -7.32
CA PRO A 59 11.15 2.14 -8.31
C PRO A 59 10.03 2.95 -7.63
N LEU A 60 10.14 4.27 -7.70
CA LEU A 60 9.20 5.18 -7.05
C LEU A 60 7.87 5.23 -7.83
N LEU A 61 6.80 4.68 -7.23
CA LEU A 61 5.48 4.64 -7.86
C LEU A 61 4.63 5.90 -7.58
N TYR A 62 4.74 6.46 -6.38
CA TYR A 62 3.94 7.61 -5.94
C TYR A 62 4.59 8.29 -4.73
N VAL A 63 4.50 9.62 -4.67
CA VAL A 63 4.87 10.45 -3.52
C VAL A 63 3.65 11.25 -3.11
N SER A 64 3.21 11.10 -1.86
CA SER A 64 2.08 11.85 -1.33
C SER A 64 2.50 13.24 -0.86
N LYS A 65 1.53 14.13 -0.67
CA LYS A 65 1.77 15.36 0.11
C LYS A 65 2.00 15.02 1.59
N PRO A 66 2.74 15.84 2.34
CA PRO A 66 2.81 15.69 3.80
C PRO A 66 1.41 15.63 4.43
N GLY A 67 1.16 14.59 5.23
CA GLY A 67 -0.14 14.34 5.87
C GLY A 67 -1.21 13.72 4.97
N GLU A 68 -0.96 13.55 3.67
CA GLU A 68 -1.88 12.83 2.77
C GLU A 68 -1.74 11.32 2.98
N MET A 69 -2.88 10.67 3.25
CA MET A 69 -2.95 9.24 3.56
C MET A 69 -3.51 8.41 2.39
N THR A 70 -3.99 9.09 1.34
CA THR A 70 -4.54 8.45 0.15
C THR A 70 -3.48 8.32 -0.93
N CYS A 71 -3.62 7.35 -1.83
CA CYS A 71 -2.79 7.21 -3.02
C CYS A 71 -3.66 7.00 -4.27
N LYS A 72 -4.53 7.99 -4.55
CA LYS A 72 -5.58 7.89 -5.58
C LYS A 72 -5.11 7.35 -6.95
N PRO A 73 -3.92 7.73 -7.48
CA PRO A 73 -3.45 7.19 -8.76
C PRO A 73 -3.16 5.69 -8.75
N LEU A 74 -2.82 5.12 -7.59
CA LEU A 74 -2.49 3.70 -7.45
C LEU A 74 -3.68 2.86 -6.98
N ALA A 75 -4.49 3.40 -6.09
CA ALA A 75 -5.63 2.69 -5.52
C ALA A 75 -6.71 3.64 -5.04
N GLN A 76 -7.93 3.42 -5.55
CA GLN A 76 -9.12 4.08 -5.01
C GLN A 76 -9.37 3.62 -3.57
N HIS A 77 -9.78 4.57 -2.71
CA HIS A 77 -10.10 4.35 -1.30
C HIS A 77 -8.94 3.75 -0.46
N ALA A 78 -7.70 3.94 -0.93
CA ALA A 78 -6.53 3.61 -0.14
C ALA A 78 -6.38 4.60 1.03
N ASP A 79 -6.00 4.03 2.17
CA ASP A 79 -5.58 4.67 3.42
C ASP A 79 -4.41 3.80 3.88
N ILE A 80 -3.23 4.41 4.01
CA ILE A 80 -1.95 3.73 4.25
C ILE A 80 -1.66 3.46 5.74
N ARG A 81 -2.57 3.84 6.64
CA ARG A 81 -2.46 3.58 8.09
C ARG A 81 -3.05 2.23 8.49
#